data_AF-A0A3R7UTH8-F1
#
_entry.id   AF-A0A3R7UTH8-F1
#
_cell.length_a   1.000
_cell.length_b   1.000
_cell.length_c   1.000
_cell.angle_alpha   90.00
_cell.angle_beta   90.00
_cell.angle_gamma   90.00
#
_symmetry.space_group_name_H-M   'P 1'
#
loop_
_entity.id
_entity.type
_entity.pdbx_description
1 polymer ?
#
loop_
_entity_poly.entity_id
_entity_poly.type
_entity_poly.pdbx_seq_one_letter_code
_entity_poly.pdbx_strand_id
1 'polypeptide(L)'
;MAGLARTALLALLMICAPLSGCVGNDDDVTMPAADDLNVMPEVWSAGEWTRVTFSAEAPLSVFVPHFLRSVNGGYVQNGTVLDLQIGDEVELEVLPSARLSNATLMLAPIGTSVFPVREAGESWGSWIARGGPGAGAANTPIAATPNNEGGALSLMRTANGSSAGEVVIAQVPLLRNVNSVFAEDQGQAQTEGWVNGRDVYDWLAMITDETPDPTDPYDGAVGYLDRWVGNAVPAYEDAIAFFSGVLEGYGLRTEVQRFQANTGWAVNICGYKDGTLAPDEWLVFGAHFDIAPPLVMTPGPDIPGYGTRVGAYDNSAGTSMILETAESLSKIETRRTMVFCLWSSEEEGLWGSRAWAQDTAELDVTVTNYVNLDMMGINWPGDWVLSCYIGPEVTPGEVIDQAEMYGLAEWIGAGELGLESQIERGWAAWLEDGESAMWTDSYVETVAIYESPTARSDHDSFQEHLDTITMGWNGVVDGYPCYHRECDKLSTMEEYMVTEGRTGEQNLVESFDVVAWWSTMTFLALDEQPILNAL
;
A
#
# COMPACT_ATOMS: atom_id res chain seq x y z
N MET A 1 -33.12 74.68 31.70
CA MET A 1 -32.91 73.28 32.17
C MET A 1 -32.93 72.23 31.05
N ALA A 2 -33.40 72.52 29.82
CA ALA A 2 -33.45 71.53 28.74
C ALA A 2 -32.11 71.27 27.99
N GLY A 3 -31.16 72.21 28.05
CA GLY A 3 -29.86 72.06 27.37
C GLY A 3 -28.90 71.10 28.08
N LEU A 4 -28.77 71.20 29.41
CA LEU A 4 -27.91 70.35 30.23
C LEU A 4 -28.31 68.86 30.19
N ALA A 5 -29.61 68.58 30.12
CA ALA A 5 -30.12 67.22 30.01
C ALA A 5 -29.75 66.56 28.66
N ARG A 6 -29.74 67.32 27.56
CA ARG A 6 -29.32 66.81 26.24
C ARG A 6 -27.82 66.55 26.16
N THR A 7 -27.00 67.43 26.72
CA THR A 7 -25.55 67.24 26.74
C THR A 7 -25.13 66.06 27.62
N ALA A 8 -25.81 65.86 28.75
CA ALA A 8 -25.58 64.70 29.60
C ALA A 8 -25.99 63.39 28.92
N LEU A 9 -27.10 63.37 28.17
CA LEU A 9 -27.56 62.18 27.45
C LEU A 9 -26.62 61.80 26.29
N LEU A 10 -26.10 62.79 25.56
CA LEU A 10 -25.11 62.59 24.48
C LEU A 10 -23.75 62.13 25.02
N ALA A 11 -23.32 62.67 26.18
CA ALA A 11 -22.12 62.21 26.85
C ALA A 11 -22.27 60.76 27.35
N LEU A 12 -23.44 60.39 27.90
CA LEU A 12 -23.73 59.02 28.32
C LEU A 12 -23.72 58.04 27.14
N LEU A 13 -24.31 58.43 26.00
CA LEU A 13 -24.30 57.64 24.75
C LEU A 13 -22.90 57.42 24.19
N MET A 14 -22.03 58.44 24.25
CA MET A 14 -20.64 58.34 23.78
C MET A 14 -19.75 57.55 24.76
N ILE A 15 -20.06 57.56 26.06
CA ILE A 15 -19.38 56.76 27.10
C ILE A 15 -19.86 55.30 27.08
N CYS A 16 -21.07 55.03 26.59
CA CYS A 16 -21.60 53.67 26.40
C CYS A 16 -21.27 53.06 25.03
N ALA A 17 -20.79 53.84 24.05
CA ALA A 17 -20.35 53.33 22.75
C ALA A 17 -19.18 52.31 22.79
N PRO A 18 -18.21 52.36 23.72
CA PRO A 18 -17.23 51.29 23.89
C PRO A 18 -17.74 50.14 24.78
N LEU A 19 -18.93 50.24 25.39
CA LEU A 19 -19.59 49.13 26.10
C LEU A 19 -20.43 48.24 25.18
N SER A 20 -20.58 48.60 23.90
CA SER A 20 -20.95 47.66 22.84
C SER A 20 -19.70 46.92 22.32
N GLY A 21 -18.82 46.50 23.23
CA GLY A 21 -17.94 45.38 22.95
C GLY A 21 -18.81 44.22 22.52
N CYS A 22 -18.41 43.54 21.44
CA CYS A 22 -19.09 42.37 20.92
C CYS A 22 -19.51 41.46 22.07
N VAL A 23 -20.81 41.43 22.37
CA VAL A 23 -21.44 40.20 22.82
C VAL A 23 -21.52 39.36 21.55
N GLY A 24 -20.37 38.85 21.13
CA GLY A 24 -20.38 37.57 20.45
C GLY A 24 -20.97 36.61 21.47
N ASN A 25 -21.90 35.78 21.05
CA ASN A 25 -22.01 34.49 21.70
C ASN A 25 -20.59 33.91 21.68
N ASP A 26 -19.89 33.95 22.81
CA ASP A 26 -19.06 32.81 23.15
C ASP A 26 -20.08 31.69 23.31
N ASP A 27 -20.48 31.08 22.19
CA ASP A 27 -21.04 29.74 22.25
C ASP A 27 -19.92 28.97 22.95
N ASP A 28 -20.13 28.60 24.22
CA ASP A 28 -19.22 27.73 24.95
C ASP A 28 -19.07 26.48 24.08
N VAL A 29 -17.99 26.44 23.29
CA VAL A 29 -17.65 25.33 22.41
C VAL A 29 -17.37 24.18 23.35
N THR A 30 -18.39 23.37 23.59
CA THR A 30 -18.35 22.28 24.55
C THR A 30 -17.61 21.14 23.89
N MET A 31 -16.44 20.80 24.40
CA MET A 31 -15.69 19.64 23.94
C MET A 31 -16.49 18.36 24.24
N PRO A 32 -16.63 17.45 23.27
CA PRO A 32 -17.25 16.16 23.53
C PRO A 32 -16.39 15.32 24.49
N ALA A 33 -17.04 14.47 25.27
CA ALA A 33 -16.39 13.41 26.02
C ALA A 33 -16.23 12.15 25.15
N ALA A 34 -15.28 11.28 25.49
CA ALA A 34 -15.03 10.06 24.71
C ALA A 34 -16.23 9.10 24.70
N ASP A 35 -17.02 9.10 25.78
CA ASP A 35 -18.26 8.32 25.94
C ASP A 35 -19.47 8.94 25.25
N ASP A 36 -19.37 10.15 24.68
CA ASP A 36 -20.43 10.73 23.85
C ASP A 36 -20.55 10.02 22.50
N LEU A 37 -19.53 9.26 22.06
CA LEU A 37 -19.53 8.51 20.81
C LEU A 37 -19.77 7.02 21.07
N ASN A 38 -20.82 6.48 20.46
CA ASN A 38 -21.13 5.07 20.44
C ASN A 38 -20.75 4.46 19.09
N VAL A 39 -19.88 3.45 19.11
CA VAL A 39 -19.39 2.74 17.92
C VAL A 39 -19.70 1.26 18.04
N MET A 40 -20.38 0.69 17.04
CA MET A 40 -20.72 -0.73 16.99
C MET A 40 -20.21 -1.37 15.70
N PRO A 41 -19.55 -2.54 15.75
CA PRO A 41 -19.19 -3.30 16.95
C PRO A 41 -18.09 -2.60 17.80
N GLU A 42 -18.01 -2.94 19.08
CA GLU A 42 -17.00 -2.40 20.03
C GLU A 42 -15.58 -2.92 19.76
N VAL A 43 -15.43 -3.95 18.92
CA VAL A 43 -14.15 -4.50 18.45
C VAL A 43 -14.27 -4.67 16.94
N TRP A 44 -13.32 -4.17 16.17
CA TRP A 44 -13.34 -4.31 14.72
C TRP A 44 -12.38 -5.42 14.25
N SER A 45 -12.72 -6.06 13.14
CA SER A 45 -11.84 -7.04 12.50
C SER A 45 -10.67 -6.31 11.85
N ALA A 46 -9.46 -6.55 12.34
CA ALA A 46 -8.25 -5.99 11.75
C ALA A 46 -8.03 -6.57 10.35
N GLY A 47 -7.76 -5.73 9.36
CA GLY A 47 -7.50 -6.15 8.00
C GLY A 47 -8.73 -6.58 7.19
N GLU A 48 -9.95 -6.46 7.71
CA GLU A 48 -11.17 -6.85 7.01
C GLU A 48 -12.13 -5.67 6.88
N TRP A 49 -12.90 -5.64 5.78
CA TRP A 49 -14.02 -4.71 5.64
C TRP A 49 -15.06 -4.96 6.74
N THR A 50 -15.12 -4.04 7.69
CA THR A 50 -16.02 -4.10 8.85
C THR A 50 -17.13 -3.07 8.69
N ARG A 51 -18.39 -3.51 8.77
CA ARG A 51 -19.52 -2.59 8.86
C ARG A 51 -19.60 -2.00 10.26
N VAL A 52 -19.50 -0.69 10.37
CA VAL A 52 -19.48 0.05 11.61
C VAL A 52 -20.61 1.05 11.66
N THR A 53 -21.36 1.06 12.76
CA THR A 53 -22.41 2.04 13.06
C THR A 53 -21.87 3.06 14.07
N PHE A 54 -21.96 4.34 13.72
CA PHE A 54 -21.63 5.47 14.57
C PHE A 54 -22.92 6.18 15.01
N SER A 55 -23.02 6.47 16.30
CA SER A 55 -24.10 7.27 16.89
C SER A 55 -23.56 8.08 18.07
N ALA A 56 -24.27 9.14 18.47
CA ALA A 56 -23.76 10.03 19.51
C ALA A 56 -24.82 10.38 20.59
N GLU A 57 -24.36 10.50 21.83
CA GLU A 57 -25.16 10.95 22.99
C GLU A 57 -25.17 12.48 23.13
N ALA A 58 -24.27 13.17 22.42
CA ALA A 58 -24.21 14.62 22.29
C ALA A 58 -23.85 15.02 20.84
N PRO A 59 -24.23 16.23 20.36
CA PRO A 59 -23.84 16.68 19.03
C PRO A 59 -22.32 16.82 18.91
N LEU A 60 -21.70 16.11 17.96
CA LEU A 60 -20.25 16.10 17.77
C LEU A 60 -19.85 15.81 16.32
N SER A 61 -18.60 16.13 15.97
CA SER A 61 -17.95 15.70 14.74
C SER A 61 -16.98 14.56 15.03
N VAL A 62 -17.03 13.47 14.28
CA VAL A 62 -16.07 12.35 14.35
C VAL A 62 -15.22 12.34 13.10
N PHE A 63 -13.91 12.48 13.25
CA PHE A 63 -12.97 12.15 12.20
C PHE A 63 -12.58 10.67 12.29
N VAL A 64 -12.76 9.96 11.17
CA VAL A 64 -12.46 8.54 10.98
C VAL A 64 -11.25 8.45 10.04
N PRO A 65 -10.00 8.38 10.54
CA PRO A 65 -8.78 8.34 9.74
C PRO A 65 -8.41 6.93 9.26
N HIS A 66 -9.35 6.23 8.61
CA HIS A 66 -9.12 4.87 8.09
C HIS A 66 -9.65 4.79 6.65
N PHE A 67 -9.14 3.85 5.87
CA PHE A 67 -9.75 3.53 4.59
C PHE A 67 -11.19 3.08 4.80
N LEU A 68 -12.11 3.67 4.06
CA LEU A 68 -13.55 3.44 4.25
C LEU A 68 -14.33 3.68 2.97
N ARG A 69 -15.57 3.22 2.96
CA ARG A 69 -16.58 3.56 1.93
C ARG A 69 -17.98 3.55 2.51
N SER A 70 -18.94 4.03 1.74
CA SER A 70 -20.36 3.91 2.10
C SER A 70 -20.83 2.46 2.02
N VAL A 71 -21.74 2.07 2.92
CA VAL A 71 -22.39 0.74 2.91
C VAL A 71 -23.19 0.45 1.64
N ASN A 72 -23.55 1.47 0.87
CA ASN A 72 -24.26 1.33 -0.39
C ASN A 72 -23.31 1.25 -1.60
N GLY A 73 -22.00 1.08 -1.36
CA GLY A 73 -20.95 1.10 -2.36
C GLY A 73 -20.40 2.50 -2.63
N GLY A 74 -19.63 2.63 -3.70
CA GLY A 74 -18.85 3.81 -4.03
C GLY A 74 -17.36 3.56 -3.85
N TYR A 75 -16.57 4.60 -4.11
CA TYR A 75 -15.13 4.52 -4.06
C TYR A 75 -14.62 4.41 -2.62
N VAL A 76 -13.49 3.73 -2.46
CA VAL A 76 -12.73 3.78 -1.21
C VAL A 76 -12.11 5.16 -1.05
N GLN A 77 -12.09 5.67 0.18
CA GLN A 77 -11.46 6.94 0.53
C GLN A 77 -10.65 6.83 1.82
N ASN A 78 -9.62 7.65 1.95
CA ASN A 78 -8.75 7.79 3.10
C ASN A 78 -9.38 8.75 4.12
N GLY A 79 -10.31 8.19 4.89
CA GLY A 79 -10.98 8.86 5.97
C GLY A 79 -12.13 9.78 5.59
N THR A 80 -12.89 10.21 6.60
CA THR A 80 -14.01 11.14 6.48
C THR A 80 -14.30 11.80 7.83
N VAL A 81 -15.05 12.91 7.81
CA VAL A 81 -15.69 13.47 9.00
C VAL A 81 -17.19 13.18 8.98
N LEU A 82 -17.73 12.78 10.13
CA LEU A 82 -19.16 12.58 10.36
C LEU A 82 -19.65 13.63 11.35
N ASP A 83 -20.63 14.44 10.96
CA ASP A 83 -21.35 15.32 11.89
C ASP A 83 -22.58 14.58 12.41
N LEU A 84 -22.59 14.23 13.70
CA LEU A 84 -23.63 13.43 14.34
C LEU A 84 -24.45 14.28 15.30
N GLN A 85 -25.76 14.36 15.09
CA GLN A 85 -26.72 14.86 16.08
C GLN A 85 -27.22 13.72 16.98
N ILE A 86 -27.83 14.07 18.10
CA ILE A 86 -28.47 13.08 18.98
C ILE A 86 -29.58 12.36 18.20
N GLY A 87 -29.48 11.03 18.15
CA GLY A 87 -30.43 10.17 17.44
C GLY A 87 -30.07 9.89 15.98
N ASP A 88 -28.97 10.46 15.47
CA ASP A 88 -28.40 10.05 14.19
C ASP A 88 -27.69 8.70 14.33
N GLU A 89 -27.84 7.88 13.30
CA GLU A 89 -27.06 6.65 13.11
C GLU A 89 -26.47 6.68 11.69
N VAL A 90 -25.15 6.58 11.59
CA VAL A 90 -24.43 6.52 10.32
C VAL A 90 -23.68 5.20 10.24
N GLU A 91 -23.89 4.47 9.15
CA GLU A 91 -23.15 3.24 8.89
C GLU A 91 -22.10 3.43 7.80
N LEU A 92 -20.90 2.91 8.04
CA LEU A 92 -19.78 2.86 7.10
C LEU A 92 -19.24 1.44 6.97
N GLU A 93 -18.59 1.13 5.85
CA GLU A 93 -17.64 0.02 5.78
C GLU A 93 -16.25 0.59 5.98
N VAL A 94 -15.55 0.14 7.00
CA VAL A 94 -14.19 0.58 7.36
C VAL A 94 -13.23 -0.58 7.16
N LEU A 95 -12.08 -0.30 6.58
CA LEU A 95 -10.96 -1.21 6.42
C LEU A 95 -9.81 -0.74 7.33
N PRO A 96 -9.76 -1.22 8.59
CA PRO A 96 -8.63 -0.95 9.46
C PRO A 96 -7.40 -1.75 9.02
N SER A 97 -6.21 -1.28 9.38
CA SER A 97 -4.97 -2.04 9.20
C SER A 97 -5.03 -3.43 9.84
N ALA A 98 -4.39 -4.41 9.20
CA ALA A 98 -4.22 -5.76 9.73
C ALA A 98 -3.13 -5.88 10.80
N ARG A 99 -2.27 -4.86 10.99
CA ARG A 99 -1.13 -4.92 11.91
C ARG A 99 -1.33 -4.14 13.21
N LEU A 100 -2.26 -3.18 13.23
CA LEU A 100 -2.50 -2.34 14.40
C LEU A 100 -3.43 -3.02 15.41
N SER A 101 -3.26 -2.71 16.70
CA SER A 101 -4.12 -3.22 17.78
C SER A 101 -5.32 -2.32 18.11
N ASN A 102 -5.34 -1.08 17.61
CA ASN A 102 -6.43 -0.13 17.85
C ASN A 102 -6.66 0.74 16.61
N ALA A 103 -7.92 0.98 16.28
CA ALA A 103 -8.32 2.02 15.35
C ALA A 103 -8.47 3.35 16.12
N THR A 104 -7.86 4.41 15.59
CA THR A 104 -7.95 5.75 16.14
C THR A 104 -9.15 6.49 15.57
N LEU A 105 -9.90 7.19 16.41
CA LEU A 105 -10.97 8.13 16.07
C LEU A 105 -10.74 9.46 16.79
N MET A 106 -11.19 10.56 16.21
CA MET A 106 -11.08 11.88 16.86
C MET A 106 -12.43 12.57 16.94
N LEU A 107 -12.80 12.98 18.14
CA LEU A 107 -14.04 13.66 18.44
C LEU A 107 -13.76 15.15 18.59
N ALA A 108 -14.60 15.98 17.98
CA ALA A 108 -14.51 17.42 18.05
C ALA A 108 -15.91 18.03 18.21
N PRO A 109 -16.01 19.30 18.61
CA PRO A 109 -17.27 20.03 18.58
C PRO A 109 -17.92 19.96 17.20
N ILE A 110 -19.24 19.83 17.16
CA ILE A 110 -19.97 19.64 15.90
C ILE A 110 -19.71 20.76 14.87
N GLY A 111 -19.57 20.37 13.61
CA GLY A 111 -19.20 21.27 12.50
C GLY A 111 -17.69 21.55 12.42
N THR A 112 -16.85 20.89 13.23
CA THR A 112 -15.41 20.94 13.07
C THR A 112 -15.01 20.30 11.75
N SER A 113 -14.27 21.02 10.92
CA SER A 113 -13.87 20.54 9.60
C SER A 113 -12.35 20.41 9.43
N VAL A 114 -11.54 20.77 10.42
CA VAL A 114 -10.07 20.68 10.35
C VAL A 114 -9.55 19.95 11.57
N PHE A 115 -8.90 18.80 11.34
CA PHE A 115 -8.43 17.89 12.37
C PHE A 115 -6.90 17.80 12.38
N PRO A 116 -6.28 17.55 13.54
CA PRO A 116 -4.85 17.29 13.62
C PRO A 116 -4.58 15.82 13.30
N VAL A 117 -3.58 15.52 12.47
CA VAL A 117 -3.08 14.15 12.29
C VAL A 117 -1.59 14.06 12.58
N ARG A 118 -1.15 12.84 12.90
CA ARG A 118 0.26 12.46 13.04
C ARG A 118 1.10 12.86 11.82
N GLU A 119 2.40 13.01 12.01
CA GLU A 119 3.34 13.11 10.88
C GLU A 119 3.45 11.77 10.14
N ALA A 120 3.95 11.79 8.91
CA ALA A 120 4.04 10.60 8.06
C ALA A 120 4.87 9.49 8.72
N GLY A 121 6.08 9.82 9.21
CA GLY A 121 7.01 8.90 9.89
C GLY A 121 6.63 8.46 11.30
N GLU A 122 5.42 8.73 11.77
CA GLU A 122 4.98 8.35 13.12
C GLU A 122 3.72 7.49 13.07
N SER A 123 3.63 6.50 13.95
CA SER A 123 2.43 5.69 14.16
C SER A 123 1.38 6.41 15.00
N TRP A 124 0.12 5.97 14.88
CA TRP A 124 -0.95 6.46 15.77
C TRP A 124 -0.63 6.24 17.25
N GLY A 125 -0.05 5.08 17.60
CA GLY A 125 0.28 4.73 18.98
C GLY A 125 1.31 5.69 19.60
N SER A 126 2.40 5.96 18.89
CA SER A 126 3.46 6.86 19.36
C SER A 126 3.00 8.32 19.43
N TRP A 127 2.25 8.78 18.43
CA TRP A 127 1.69 10.14 18.43
C TRP A 127 0.78 10.36 19.66
N ILE A 128 -0.12 9.41 19.94
CA ILE A 128 -1.01 9.45 21.12
C ILE A 128 -0.21 9.39 22.42
N ALA A 129 0.80 8.52 22.51
CA ALA A 129 1.64 8.36 23.71
C ALA A 129 2.42 9.62 24.08
N ARG A 130 2.79 10.46 23.09
CA ARG A 130 3.41 11.78 23.32
C ARG A 130 2.40 12.88 23.67
N GLY A 131 1.13 12.54 23.81
CA GLY A 131 0.02 13.44 24.16
C GLY A 131 -0.70 14.04 22.94
N GLY A 132 -0.46 13.49 21.75
CA GLY A 132 -1.14 13.81 20.50
C GLY A 132 -1.31 15.31 20.28
N PRO A 133 -2.55 15.79 20.03
CA PRO A 133 -2.77 17.17 19.62
C PRO A 133 -2.57 18.20 20.73
N GLY A 134 -2.63 17.79 22.01
CA GLY A 134 -2.61 18.69 23.16
C GLY A 134 -1.22 18.96 23.78
N ALA A 135 -0.19 18.19 23.43
CA ALA A 135 1.07 18.15 24.18
C ALA A 135 2.35 18.53 23.41
N GLY A 136 2.21 19.25 22.28
CA GLY A 136 3.36 19.71 21.50
C GLY A 136 3.94 18.68 20.53
N ALA A 137 3.19 17.62 20.20
CA ALA A 137 3.47 16.82 19.03
C ALA A 137 3.28 17.68 17.77
N ALA A 138 4.11 17.42 16.75
CA ALA A 138 3.88 18.00 15.44
C ALA A 138 2.58 17.42 14.87
N ASN A 139 1.76 18.29 14.28
CA ASN A 139 0.44 17.93 13.78
C ASN A 139 0.30 18.47 12.36
N THR A 140 -0.06 17.60 11.43
CA THR A 140 -0.44 18.00 10.08
C THR A 140 -1.94 18.29 10.08
N PRO A 141 -2.39 19.51 9.74
CA PRO A 141 -3.81 19.80 9.66
C PRO A 141 -4.41 19.18 8.39
N ILE A 142 -5.49 18.42 8.54
CA ILE A 142 -6.27 17.87 7.44
C ILE A 142 -7.70 18.40 7.50
N ALA A 143 -8.26 18.79 6.36
CA ALA A 143 -9.60 19.36 6.25
C ALA A 143 -10.56 18.41 5.55
N ALA A 144 -11.77 18.30 6.10
CA ALA A 144 -12.91 17.73 5.42
C ALA A 144 -13.38 18.68 4.33
N THR A 145 -13.48 18.16 3.11
CA THR A 145 -13.93 18.90 1.93
C THR A 145 -15.17 18.22 1.33
N PRO A 146 -16.09 18.99 0.73
CA PRO A 146 -17.24 18.39 0.05
C PRO A 146 -16.80 17.41 -1.03
N ASN A 147 -17.45 16.25 -1.10
CA ASN A 147 -17.15 15.24 -2.10
C ASN A 147 -17.75 15.64 -3.45
N ASN A 148 -16.86 15.87 -4.42
CA ASN A 148 -17.18 16.26 -5.79
C ASN A 148 -17.29 15.05 -6.75
N GLU A 149 -17.14 13.83 -6.23
CA GLU A 149 -17.17 12.55 -6.95
C GLU A 149 -18.56 11.87 -6.86
N GLY A 150 -19.53 12.55 -6.22
CA GLY A 150 -20.90 12.06 -6.06
C GLY A 150 -21.14 11.24 -4.79
N GLY A 151 -20.14 11.12 -3.90
CA GLY A 151 -20.27 10.48 -2.59
C GLY A 151 -20.88 11.40 -1.53
N ALA A 152 -21.49 10.81 -0.49
CA ALA A 152 -22.06 11.55 0.64
C ALA A 152 -21.02 11.89 1.74
N LEU A 153 -19.88 11.20 1.72
CA LEU A 153 -18.83 11.32 2.73
C LEU A 153 -17.81 12.36 2.28
N SER A 154 -17.39 13.25 3.18
CA SER A 154 -16.37 14.26 2.89
C SER A 154 -15.04 13.63 2.50
N LEU A 155 -14.30 14.25 1.59
CA LEU A 155 -12.94 13.86 1.25
C LEU A 155 -11.95 14.62 2.15
N MET A 156 -10.86 13.97 2.54
CA MET A 156 -9.87 14.55 3.43
C MET A 156 -8.69 15.12 2.63
N ARG A 157 -8.33 16.37 2.88
CA ARG A 157 -7.28 17.08 2.12
C ARG A 157 -6.35 17.84 3.04
N THR A 158 -5.06 17.87 2.71
CA THR A 158 -4.06 18.64 3.46
C THR A 158 -4.47 20.11 3.55
N ALA A 159 -4.45 20.67 4.76
CA ALA A 159 -4.94 22.01 5.06
C ALA A 159 -3.80 22.96 5.49
N ASN A 160 -2.75 23.03 4.67
CA ASN A 160 -1.54 23.82 4.95
C ASN A 160 -1.88 25.26 5.37
N GLY A 161 -1.30 25.70 6.48
CA GLY A 161 -1.52 27.05 7.04
C GLY A 161 -2.82 27.21 7.84
N SER A 162 -3.62 26.16 7.99
CA SER A 162 -4.77 26.14 8.91
C SER A 162 -4.35 25.65 10.29
N SER A 163 -5.03 26.11 11.35
CA SER A 163 -4.92 25.53 12.68
C SER A 163 -5.96 24.43 12.83
N ALA A 164 -5.52 23.23 13.20
CA ALA A 164 -6.43 22.16 13.59
C ALA A 164 -7.19 22.52 14.87
N GLY A 165 -8.43 22.05 14.99
CA GLY A 165 -9.22 22.15 16.22
C GLY A 165 -8.67 21.28 17.35
N GLU A 166 -9.10 21.56 18.57
CA GLU A 166 -8.89 20.66 19.70
C GLU A 166 -9.75 19.40 19.52
N VAL A 167 -9.22 18.23 19.88
CA VAL A 167 -9.91 16.95 19.71
C VAL A 167 -9.73 16.04 20.92
N VAL A 168 -10.71 15.18 21.14
CA VAL A 168 -10.62 14.03 22.06
C VAL A 168 -10.36 12.77 21.25
N ILE A 169 -9.39 11.98 21.65
CA ILE A 169 -9.06 10.72 20.97
C ILE A 169 -9.90 9.59 21.57
N ALA A 170 -10.57 8.83 20.71
CA ALA A 170 -11.14 7.53 21.05
C ALA A 170 -10.39 6.43 20.31
N GLN A 171 -10.31 5.25 20.93
CA GLN A 171 -9.68 4.07 20.34
C GLN A 171 -10.65 2.90 20.38
N VAL A 172 -10.75 2.21 19.26
CA VAL A 172 -11.53 0.97 19.14
C VAL A 172 -10.56 -0.20 19.01
N PRO A 173 -10.63 -1.22 19.87
CA PRO A 173 -9.78 -2.39 19.77
C PRO A 173 -9.92 -3.09 18.41
N LEU A 174 -8.78 -3.51 17.86
CA LEU A 174 -8.70 -4.31 16.64
C LEU A 174 -8.27 -5.72 16.99
N LEU A 175 -8.92 -6.70 16.37
CA LEU A 175 -8.53 -8.10 16.46
C LEU A 175 -8.45 -8.68 15.05
N ARG A 176 -7.28 -9.17 14.66
CA ARG A 176 -7.14 -9.92 13.41
C ARG A 176 -7.68 -11.33 13.62
N ASN A 177 -8.55 -11.77 12.73
CA ASN A 177 -8.97 -13.17 12.69
C ASN A 177 -7.77 -14.05 12.29
N VAL A 178 -7.84 -15.33 12.65
CA VAL A 178 -6.83 -16.31 12.23
C VAL A 178 -7.50 -17.64 11.92
N ASN A 179 -6.97 -18.33 10.92
CA ASN A 179 -7.36 -19.69 10.59
C ASN A 179 -6.59 -20.67 11.49
N SER A 180 -7.30 -21.20 12.49
CA SER A 180 -6.73 -22.14 13.48
C SER A 180 -6.32 -23.52 12.94
N VAL A 181 -6.54 -23.79 11.64
CA VAL A 181 -6.01 -25.00 10.99
C VAL A 181 -4.48 -24.93 10.85
N PHE A 182 -3.92 -23.74 10.65
CA PHE A 182 -2.48 -23.52 10.57
C PHE A 182 -1.87 -23.39 11.96
N ALA A 183 -0.66 -23.89 12.14
CA ALA A 183 0.10 -23.70 13.38
C ALA A 183 0.82 -22.34 13.39
N GLU A 184 1.26 -21.88 14.59
CA GLU A 184 1.98 -20.61 14.73
C GLU A 184 3.26 -20.56 13.87
N ASP A 185 3.95 -21.69 13.77
CA ASP A 185 5.15 -21.89 12.95
C ASP A 185 4.86 -22.03 11.44
N GLN A 186 3.60 -21.86 11.03
CA GLN A 186 3.18 -21.77 9.63
C GLN A 186 2.63 -20.37 9.27
N GLY A 187 2.86 -19.37 10.15
CA GLY A 187 2.38 -18.01 9.93
C GLY A 187 0.90 -17.81 10.24
N GLN A 188 0.33 -18.55 11.23
CA GLN A 188 -1.09 -18.47 11.60
C GLN A 188 -1.61 -17.03 11.75
N ALA A 189 -0.79 -16.11 12.27
CA ALA A 189 -1.18 -14.73 12.53
C ALA A 189 -1.51 -13.91 11.26
N GLN A 190 -1.11 -14.38 10.08
CA GLN A 190 -1.31 -13.71 8.79
C GLN A 190 -2.14 -14.55 7.82
N THR A 191 -3.08 -15.34 8.35
CA THR A 191 -3.95 -16.26 7.57
C THR A 191 -5.28 -15.66 7.14
N GLU A 192 -5.65 -14.50 7.68
CA GLU A 192 -6.92 -13.83 7.38
C GLU A 192 -6.66 -12.34 7.13
N GLY A 193 -7.61 -11.68 6.50
CA GLY A 193 -7.53 -10.30 6.04
C GLY A 193 -8.01 -10.18 4.60
N TRP A 194 -8.29 -8.96 4.16
CA TRP A 194 -8.71 -8.69 2.80
C TRP A 194 -7.60 -9.00 1.79
N VAL A 195 -6.35 -8.73 2.18
CA VAL A 195 -5.16 -9.36 1.60
C VAL A 195 -4.35 -9.97 2.75
N ASN A 196 -3.62 -11.06 2.50
CA ASN A 196 -2.81 -11.65 3.56
C ASN A 196 -1.58 -12.44 3.03
N GLY A 197 -0.55 -12.53 3.87
CA GLY A 197 0.69 -13.20 3.49
C GLY A 197 0.61 -14.71 3.34
N ARG A 198 -0.39 -15.37 3.95
CA ARG A 198 -0.61 -16.82 3.80
C ARG A 198 -1.06 -17.15 2.38
N ASP A 199 -2.00 -16.39 1.84
CA ASP A 199 -2.50 -16.60 0.49
C ASP A 199 -1.41 -16.34 -0.57
N VAL A 200 -0.56 -15.33 -0.36
CA VAL A 200 0.65 -15.12 -1.19
C VAL A 200 1.60 -16.32 -1.11
N TYR A 201 1.87 -16.83 0.09
CA TYR A 201 2.70 -18.03 0.24
C TYR A 201 2.05 -19.24 -0.44
N ASP A 202 0.74 -19.42 -0.34
CA ASP A 202 0.04 -20.57 -0.94
C ASP A 202 0.06 -20.50 -2.47
N TRP A 203 -0.07 -19.30 -3.04
CA TRP A 203 0.19 -19.07 -4.46
C TRP A 203 1.62 -19.46 -4.83
N LEU A 204 2.61 -19.00 -4.06
CA LEU A 204 4.01 -19.32 -4.29
C LEU A 204 4.26 -20.83 -4.23
N ALA A 205 3.73 -21.51 -3.22
CA ALA A 205 3.86 -22.95 -3.03
C ALA A 205 3.21 -23.74 -4.17
N MET A 206 2.04 -23.32 -4.64
CA MET A 206 1.36 -23.96 -5.77
C MET A 206 2.15 -23.76 -7.07
N ILE A 207 2.57 -22.53 -7.35
CA ILE A 207 3.32 -22.18 -8.56
C ILE A 207 4.65 -22.95 -8.62
N THR A 208 5.31 -23.13 -7.48
CA THR A 208 6.65 -23.72 -7.36
C THR A 208 6.65 -25.21 -7.04
N ASP A 209 5.50 -25.90 -7.07
CA ASP A 209 5.40 -27.31 -6.70
C ASP A 209 6.14 -28.23 -7.69
N GLU A 210 7.33 -28.68 -7.29
CA GLU A 210 8.19 -29.60 -8.06
C GLU A 210 7.74 -31.07 -8.00
N THR A 211 6.60 -31.38 -7.37
CA THR A 211 6.07 -32.76 -7.30
C THR A 211 5.90 -33.32 -8.72
N PRO A 212 6.50 -34.47 -9.06
CA PRO A 212 6.39 -35.00 -10.41
C PRO A 212 4.95 -35.38 -10.78
N ASP A 213 4.44 -34.83 -11.89
CA ASP A 213 3.19 -35.22 -12.52
C ASP A 213 3.46 -35.89 -13.88
N PRO A 214 3.39 -37.24 -13.97
CA PRO A 214 3.57 -37.96 -15.23
C PRO A 214 2.49 -37.68 -16.28
N THR A 215 1.41 -36.99 -15.92
CA THR A 215 0.31 -36.60 -16.81
C THR A 215 0.45 -35.19 -17.36
N ASP A 216 1.32 -34.36 -16.77
CA ASP A 216 1.72 -33.07 -17.31
C ASP A 216 2.72 -33.28 -18.48
N PRO A 217 2.37 -32.87 -19.71
CA PRO A 217 3.24 -33.05 -20.87
C PRO A 217 4.21 -31.88 -21.10
N TYR A 218 4.17 -30.83 -20.27
CA TYR A 218 4.84 -29.55 -20.48
C TYR A 218 6.13 -29.46 -19.68
N ASP A 219 6.07 -29.57 -18.36
CA ASP A 219 7.22 -29.51 -17.45
C ASP A 219 7.36 -30.77 -16.55
N GLY A 220 6.31 -31.60 -16.50
CA GLY A 220 6.27 -32.83 -15.72
C GLY A 220 6.14 -32.62 -14.21
N ALA A 221 5.68 -31.44 -13.77
CA ALA A 221 5.45 -31.06 -12.39
C ALA A 221 3.97 -30.75 -12.13
N VAL A 222 3.59 -30.60 -10.85
CA VAL A 222 2.24 -30.16 -10.45
C VAL A 222 2.11 -28.63 -10.56
N GLY A 223 3.18 -27.89 -10.30
CA GLY A 223 3.24 -26.44 -10.42
C GLY A 223 3.42 -25.95 -11.86
N TYR A 224 3.83 -24.70 -12.00
CA TYR A 224 4.07 -24.05 -13.31
C TYR A 224 5.54 -23.62 -13.42
N LEU A 225 6.38 -24.60 -13.74
CA LEU A 225 7.84 -24.46 -13.83
C LEU A 225 8.27 -24.09 -15.26
N ASP A 226 9.58 -23.91 -15.48
CA ASP A 226 10.19 -23.69 -16.81
C ASP A 226 9.56 -22.54 -17.61
N ARG A 227 9.18 -21.45 -16.94
CA ARG A 227 8.52 -20.28 -17.54
C ARG A 227 9.50 -19.38 -18.32
N TRP A 228 10.39 -20.00 -19.08
CA TRP A 228 11.40 -19.33 -19.88
C TRP A 228 10.81 -18.81 -21.18
N VAL A 229 11.19 -17.59 -21.56
CA VAL A 229 10.82 -17.01 -22.84
C VAL A 229 11.35 -17.87 -24.00
N GLY A 230 10.56 -18.04 -25.06
CA GLY A 230 11.04 -18.79 -26.21
C GLY A 230 9.98 -19.21 -27.21
N ASN A 231 10.46 -19.64 -28.38
CA ASN A 231 9.60 -20.08 -29.47
C ASN A 231 9.00 -21.46 -29.16
N ALA A 232 7.69 -21.51 -28.92
CA ALA A 232 6.94 -22.74 -28.69
C ALA A 232 7.46 -23.56 -27.48
N VAL A 233 7.75 -22.87 -26.37
CA VAL A 233 8.06 -23.51 -25.07
C VAL A 233 6.74 -23.95 -24.43
N PRO A 234 6.45 -25.26 -24.32
CA PRO A 234 5.12 -25.71 -23.89
C PRO A 234 4.77 -25.30 -22.45
N ALA A 235 5.72 -25.38 -21.51
CA ALA A 235 5.51 -24.97 -20.12
C ALA A 235 5.19 -23.48 -19.97
N TYR A 236 5.87 -22.65 -20.75
CA TYR A 236 5.61 -21.21 -20.81
C TYR A 236 4.20 -20.89 -21.35
N GLU A 237 3.75 -21.57 -22.42
CA GLU A 237 2.38 -21.41 -22.95
C GLU A 237 1.31 -21.94 -21.99
N ASP A 238 1.59 -23.01 -21.24
CA ASP A 238 0.68 -23.53 -20.23
C ASP A 238 0.52 -22.57 -19.04
N ALA A 239 1.64 -22.03 -18.54
CA ALA A 239 1.63 -20.97 -17.52
C ALA A 239 0.85 -19.73 -18.00
N ILE A 240 1.03 -19.32 -19.27
CA ILE A 240 0.26 -18.21 -19.85
C ILE A 240 -1.25 -18.50 -19.81
N ALA A 241 -1.65 -19.70 -20.21
CA ALA A 241 -3.06 -20.10 -20.22
C ALA A 241 -3.64 -20.13 -18.79
N PHE A 242 -2.87 -20.62 -17.81
CA PHE A 242 -3.29 -20.64 -16.42
C PHE A 242 -3.45 -19.24 -15.84
N PHE A 243 -2.40 -18.41 -15.87
CA PHE A 243 -2.43 -17.09 -15.23
C PHE A 243 -3.43 -16.14 -15.91
N SER A 244 -3.58 -16.20 -17.22
CA SER A 244 -4.64 -15.44 -17.90
C SER A 244 -6.04 -15.89 -17.45
N GLY A 245 -6.26 -17.20 -17.32
CA GLY A 245 -7.50 -17.76 -16.79
C GLY A 245 -7.79 -17.36 -15.33
N VAL A 246 -6.77 -17.22 -14.49
CA VAL A 246 -6.92 -16.70 -13.12
C VAL A 246 -7.42 -15.25 -13.13
N LEU A 247 -6.76 -14.36 -13.89
CA LEU A 247 -7.18 -12.96 -14.00
C LEU A 247 -8.59 -12.82 -14.60
N GLU A 248 -8.93 -13.64 -15.61
CA GLU A 248 -10.31 -13.71 -16.14
C GLU A 248 -11.30 -14.17 -15.07
N GLY A 249 -10.90 -15.14 -14.23
CA GLY A 249 -11.68 -15.64 -13.10
C GLY A 249 -12.00 -14.58 -12.05
N TYR A 250 -11.12 -13.59 -11.88
CA TYR A 250 -11.36 -12.40 -11.05
C TYR A 250 -12.32 -11.39 -11.70
N GLY A 251 -12.77 -11.63 -12.93
CA GLY A 251 -13.65 -10.73 -13.66
C GLY A 251 -12.93 -9.56 -14.33
N LEU A 252 -11.60 -9.63 -14.44
CA LEU A 252 -10.80 -8.64 -15.15
C LEU A 252 -10.94 -8.84 -16.66
N ARG A 253 -10.86 -7.74 -17.42
CA ARG A 253 -10.69 -7.80 -18.87
C ARG A 253 -9.25 -8.19 -19.16
N THR A 254 -9.00 -9.48 -19.36
CA THR A 254 -7.65 -10.01 -19.55
C THR A 254 -7.21 -9.95 -21.00
N GLU A 255 -5.98 -9.50 -21.20
CA GLU A 255 -5.32 -9.41 -22.49
C GLU A 255 -3.98 -10.15 -22.43
N VAL A 256 -3.79 -11.07 -23.38
CA VAL A 256 -2.53 -11.80 -23.54
C VAL A 256 -1.80 -11.24 -24.76
N GLN A 257 -0.81 -10.40 -24.50
CA GLN A 257 -0.11 -9.60 -25.50
C GLN A 257 1.14 -10.34 -25.98
N ARG A 258 1.10 -10.83 -27.22
CA ARG A 258 2.24 -11.54 -27.83
C ARG A 258 3.04 -10.61 -28.72
N PHE A 259 4.34 -10.53 -28.47
CA PHE A 259 5.25 -9.71 -29.26
C PHE A 259 6.56 -10.46 -29.54
N GLN A 260 7.26 -10.02 -30.58
CA GLN A 260 8.55 -10.59 -30.96
C GLN A 260 9.67 -9.68 -30.49
N ALA A 261 10.57 -10.23 -29.69
CA ALA A 261 11.79 -9.56 -29.24
C ALA A 261 13.01 -10.37 -29.72
N ASN A 262 13.89 -9.71 -30.49
CA ASN A 262 14.98 -10.36 -31.20
C ASN A 262 14.53 -11.55 -32.07
N THR A 263 14.80 -12.78 -31.62
CA THR A 263 14.43 -14.02 -32.32
C THR A 263 13.43 -14.88 -31.53
N GLY A 264 13.04 -14.44 -30.33
CA GLY A 264 12.09 -15.13 -29.45
C GLY A 264 10.71 -14.47 -29.46
N TRP A 265 9.70 -15.26 -29.10
CA TRP A 265 8.36 -14.77 -28.75
C TRP A 265 8.28 -14.60 -27.23
N ALA A 266 7.75 -13.45 -26.81
CA ALA A 266 7.48 -13.11 -25.43
C ALA A 266 6.01 -12.69 -25.28
N VAL A 267 5.49 -12.82 -24.07
CA VAL A 267 4.06 -12.64 -23.79
C VAL A 267 3.84 -11.92 -22.47
N ASN A 268 3.15 -10.79 -22.49
CA ASN A 268 2.61 -10.19 -21.26
C ASN A 268 1.19 -10.69 -21.01
N ILE A 269 0.82 -10.82 -19.75
CA ILE A 269 -0.54 -11.17 -19.32
C ILE A 269 -1.05 -10.05 -18.44
N CYS A 270 -2.01 -9.27 -18.94
CA CYS A 270 -2.51 -8.11 -18.23
C CYS A 270 -4.03 -8.20 -18.00
N GLY A 271 -4.47 -8.04 -16.76
CA GLY A 271 -5.86 -7.91 -16.37
C GLY A 271 -6.24 -6.46 -16.14
N TYR A 272 -7.27 -5.98 -16.83
CA TYR A 272 -7.75 -4.60 -16.73
C TYR A 272 -9.08 -4.53 -15.98
N LYS A 273 -9.16 -3.60 -15.03
CA LYS A 273 -10.40 -3.20 -14.38
C LYS A 273 -10.68 -1.75 -14.71
N ASP A 274 -11.71 -1.51 -15.52
CA ASP A 274 -12.06 -0.17 -15.98
C ASP A 274 -12.52 0.70 -14.80
N GLY A 275 -11.90 1.88 -14.66
CA GLY A 275 -12.34 2.90 -13.72
C GLY A 275 -13.61 3.60 -14.17
N THR A 276 -14.34 4.22 -13.25
CA THR A 276 -15.64 4.85 -13.56
C THR A 276 -15.63 6.38 -13.53
N LEU A 277 -14.60 7.00 -12.96
CA LEU A 277 -14.48 8.47 -12.91
C LEU A 277 -13.42 9.02 -13.87
N ALA A 278 -12.28 8.35 -13.97
CA ALA A 278 -11.15 8.68 -14.82
C ALA A 278 -10.62 7.40 -15.51
N PRO A 279 -11.38 6.80 -16.44
CA PRO A 279 -11.01 5.54 -17.09
C PRO A 279 -9.72 5.64 -17.93
N ASP A 280 -9.37 6.84 -18.38
CA ASP A 280 -8.15 7.11 -19.15
C ASP A 280 -6.93 7.40 -18.27
N GLU A 281 -7.08 7.39 -16.94
CA GLU A 281 -5.99 7.42 -15.96
C GLU A 281 -5.77 6.00 -15.42
N TRP A 282 -4.55 5.48 -15.55
CA TRP A 282 -4.21 4.09 -15.28
C TRP A 282 -3.24 3.98 -14.10
N LEU A 283 -3.60 3.13 -13.14
CA LEU A 283 -2.75 2.70 -12.02
C LEU A 283 -2.30 1.26 -12.28
N VAL A 284 -1.00 1.05 -12.47
CA VAL A 284 -0.46 -0.23 -12.90
C VAL A 284 0.31 -0.92 -11.78
N PHE A 285 0.01 -2.20 -11.57
CA PHE A 285 0.71 -3.13 -10.68
C PHE A 285 1.37 -4.19 -11.55
N GLY A 286 2.65 -4.45 -11.34
CA GLY A 286 3.39 -5.38 -12.18
C GLY A 286 4.45 -6.17 -11.46
N ALA A 287 4.63 -7.41 -11.91
CA ALA A 287 5.73 -8.30 -11.58
C ALA A 287 6.07 -9.07 -12.86
N HIS A 288 7.31 -9.49 -13.05
CA HIS A 288 7.58 -10.44 -14.12
C HIS A 288 7.24 -11.85 -13.67
N PHE A 289 6.74 -12.67 -14.60
CA PHE A 289 6.41 -14.08 -14.33
C PHE A 289 7.39 -15.05 -14.97
N ASP A 290 8.16 -14.60 -15.97
CA ASP A 290 9.29 -15.39 -16.44
C ASP A 290 10.34 -15.56 -15.33
N ILE A 291 11.18 -16.56 -15.52
CA ILE A 291 12.26 -16.90 -14.59
C ILE A 291 13.57 -16.98 -15.37
N ALA A 292 14.70 -16.76 -14.70
CA ALA A 292 16.01 -16.84 -15.33
C ALA A 292 16.21 -18.15 -16.14
N PRO A 293 16.50 -18.08 -17.45
CA PRO A 293 16.68 -19.26 -18.30
C PRO A 293 18.06 -19.92 -18.12
N PRO A 294 18.17 -21.25 -18.29
CA PRO A 294 19.46 -21.93 -18.28
C PRO A 294 20.26 -21.64 -19.56
N LEU A 295 21.52 -21.17 -19.42
CA LEU A 295 22.39 -20.93 -20.59
C LEU A 295 22.82 -22.19 -21.33
N VAL A 296 22.97 -23.32 -20.62
CA VAL A 296 23.36 -24.60 -21.21
C VAL A 296 22.66 -25.74 -20.48
N MET A 297 21.88 -26.55 -21.19
CA MET A 297 21.33 -27.82 -20.71
C MET A 297 22.42 -28.90 -20.54
N THR A 298 23.46 -28.63 -19.75
CA THR A 298 24.55 -29.59 -19.48
C THR A 298 24.40 -30.14 -18.06
N PRO A 299 24.28 -31.46 -17.86
CA PRO A 299 24.40 -32.04 -16.52
C PRO A 299 25.81 -31.74 -15.98
N GLY A 300 25.92 -30.89 -14.95
CA GLY A 300 27.19 -30.35 -14.45
C GLY A 300 26.99 -29.34 -13.31
N PRO A 301 28.09 -28.85 -12.70
CA PRO A 301 28.03 -28.09 -11.44
C PRO A 301 27.29 -26.76 -11.60
N ASP A 302 26.57 -26.34 -10.55
CA ASP A 302 25.93 -25.04 -10.38
C ASP A 302 26.87 -23.90 -10.82
N ILE A 303 26.65 -23.35 -12.01
CA ILE A 303 27.35 -22.15 -12.45
C ILE A 303 26.49 -20.96 -12.02
N PRO A 304 27.01 -20.03 -11.21
CA PRO A 304 26.29 -18.80 -10.86
C PRO A 304 25.81 -18.04 -12.10
N GLY A 305 24.54 -17.61 -12.06
CA GLY A 305 24.01 -16.55 -12.91
C GLY A 305 23.15 -16.97 -14.09
N TYR A 306 22.84 -18.26 -14.29
CA TYR A 306 22.02 -18.66 -15.44
C TYR A 306 21.26 -19.98 -15.25
N GLY A 307 20.09 -19.87 -14.63
CA GLY A 307 18.98 -20.78 -14.87
C GLY A 307 18.35 -21.38 -13.63
N THR A 308 17.04 -21.22 -13.48
CA THR A 308 16.21 -21.95 -12.53
C THR A 308 15.00 -22.53 -13.25
N ARG A 309 14.51 -23.68 -12.78
CA ARG A 309 13.22 -24.23 -13.22
C ARG A 309 12.05 -23.62 -12.45
N VAL A 310 12.33 -23.08 -11.27
CA VAL A 310 11.31 -22.72 -10.27
C VAL A 310 11.20 -21.22 -10.13
N GLY A 311 12.33 -20.53 -9.91
CA GLY A 311 12.36 -19.09 -9.66
C GLY A 311 11.42 -18.72 -8.52
N ALA A 312 11.58 -19.36 -7.35
CA ALA A 312 10.65 -19.17 -6.25
C ALA A 312 10.72 -17.72 -5.75
N TYR A 313 11.94 -17.24 -5.54
CA TYR A 313 12.19 -15.86 -5.16
C TYR A 313 12.15 -14.91 -6.35
N ASP A 314 12.77 -15.29 -7.48
CA ASP A 314 12.86 -14.51 -8.71
C ASP A 314 12.26 -15.30 -9.92
N ASN A 315 10.97 -15.16 -10.23
CA ASN A 315 10.01 -14.24 -9.62
C ASN A 315 8.58 -14.79 -9.43
N SER A 316 8.49 -16.03 -8.97
CA SER A 316 7.20 -16.60 -8.55
C SER A 316 6.63 -15.86 -7.34
N ALA A 317 7.46 -15.28 -6.47
CA ALA A 317 7.03 -14.48 -5.32
C ALA A 317 6.27 -13.21 -5.77
N GLY A 318 6.82 -12.43 -6.70
CA GLY A 318 6.15 -11.26 -7.27
C GLY A 318 4.89 -11.60 -8.04
N THR A 319 4.94 -12.65 -8.86
CA THR A 319 3.74 -13.18 -9.53
C THR A 319 2.64 -13.52 -8.53
N SER A 320 2.97 -14.18 -7.42
CA SER A 320 2.02 -14.53 -6.35
C SER A 320 1.39 -13.30 -5.70
N MET A 321 2.19 -12.24 -5.49
CA MET A 321 1.71 -10.97 -4.95
C MET A 321 0.70 -10.28 -5.89
N ILE A 322 0.97 -10.30 -7.20
CA ILE A 322 0.03 -9.75 -8.19
C ILE A 322 -1.28 -10.54 -8.17
N LEU A 323 -1.24 -11.87 -8.11
CA LEU A 323 -2.45 -12.70 -8.09
C LEU A 323 -3.30 -12.46 -6.84
N GLU A 324 -2.69 -12.32 -5.67
CA GLU A 324 -3.39 -12.00 -4.42
C GLU A 324 -4.01 -10.60 -4.46
N THR A 325 -3.21 -9.57 -4.77
CA THR A 325 -3.68 -8.19 -4.77
C THR A 325 -4.73 -7.95 -5.86
N ALA A 326 -4.58 -8.55 -7.05
CA ALA A 326 -5.57 -8.48 -8.12
C ALA A 326 -6.91 -9.09 -7.72
N GLU A 327 -6.91 -10.23 -7.01
CA GLU A 327 -8.14 -10.85 -6.54
C GLU A 327 -8.94 -9.88 -5.67
N SER A 328 -8.28 -9.27 -4.69
CA SER A 328 -8.95 -8.40 -3.73
C SER A 328 -9.36 -7.06 -4.31
N LEU A 329 -8.47 -6.41 -5.06
CA LEU A 329 -8.72 -5.10 -5.65
C LEU A 329 -9.74 -5.16 -6.80
N SER A 330 -9.92 -6.31 -7.47
CA SER A 330 -10.95 -6.47 -8.49
C SER A 330 -12.39 -6.30 -7.94
N LYS A 331 -12.58 -6.53 -6.63
CA LYS A 331 -13.88 -6.59 -5.94
C LYS A 331 -14.43 -5.21 -5.52
N ILE A 332 -13.70 -4.12 -5.73
CA ILE A 332 -14.12 -2.76 -5.33
C ILE A 332 -14.42 -1.85 -6.53
N GLU A 333 -15.15 -0.76 -6.33
CA GLU A 333 -15.33 0.27 -7.36
C GLU A 333 -14.21 1.29 -7.30
N THR A 334 -13.74 1.72 -8.46
CA THR A 334 -12.45 2.42 -8.59
C THR A 334 -12.58 3.62 -9.51
N ARG A 335 -11.88 4.70 -9.17
CA ARG A 335 -11.95 5.95 -9.94
C ARG A 335 -11.20 5.77 -11.25
N ARG A 336 -10.02 5.18 -11.15
CA ARG A 336 -9.06 4.98 -12.24
C ARG A 336 -9.11 3.55 -12.75
N THR A 337 -8.65 3.37 -13.98
CA THR A 337 -8.47 2.03 -14.53
C THR A 337 -7.27 1.40 -13.86
N MET A 338 -7.42 0.14 -13.47
CA MET A 338 -6.38 -0.62 -12.81
C MET A 338 -5.90 -1.72 -13.71
N VAL A 339 -4.59 -1.87 -13.74
CA VAL A 339 -3.93 -2.83 -14.62
C VAL A 339 -3.03 -3.70 -13.77
N PHE A 340 -3.28 -4.99 -13.78
CA PHE A 340 -2.45 -6.01 -13.13
C PHE A 340 -1.73 -6.77 -14.22
N CYS A 341 -0.42 -6.62 -14.32
CA CYS A 341 0.36 -7.22 -15.39
C CYS A 341 1.42 -8.17 -14.87
N LEU A 342 1.49 -9.32 -15.52
CA LEU A 342 2.59 -10.26 -15.42
C LEU A 342 3.47 -10.06 -16.65
N TRP A 343 4.63 -9.43 -16.45
CA TRP A 343 5.59 -9.14 -17.50
C TRP A 343 6.35 -10.39 -17.89
N SER A 344 6.76 -10.46 -19.14
CA SER A 344 7.70 -11.47 -19.57
C SER A 344 9.01 -10.87 -20.01
N SER A 345 10.06 -11.66 -19.84
CA SER A 345 11.40 -11.43 -20.34
C SER A 345 12.02 -10.19 -19.71
N GLU A 346 11.79 -10.05 -18.40
CA GLU A 346 12.52 -9.12 -17.54
C GLU A 346 14.00 -9.52 -17.55
N GLU A 347 14.25 -10.81 -17.40
CA GLU A 347 15.56 -11.43 -17.21
C GLU A 347 16.50 -11.29 -18.42
N GLU A 348 15.92 -11.15 -19.62
CA GLU A 348 16.68 -10.88 -20.86
C GLU A 348 16.76 -9.39 -21.22
N GLY A 349 16.26 -8.50 -20.34
CA GLY A 349 16.43 -7.05 -20.40
C GLY A 349 15.13 -6.27 -20.56
N LEU A 350 14.12 -6.58 -19.73
CA LEU A 350 12.86 -5.82 -19.59
C LEU A 350 12.00 -5.80 -20.87
N TRP A 351 12.00 -6.87 -21.67
CA TRP A 351 11.36 -6.83 -22.99
C TRP A 351 9.85 -6.64 -22.89
N GLY A 352 9.20 -7.28 -21.91
CA GLY A 352 7.76 -7.22 -21.66
C GLY A 352 7.27 -5.85 -21.25
N SER A 353 7.75 -5.35 -20.12
CA SER A 353 7.38 -4.02 -19.64
C SER A 353 7.76 -2.92 -20.64
N ARG A 354 8.91 -3.03 -21.32
CA ARG A 354 9.32 -2.06 -22.34
C ARG A 354 8.36 -2.02 -23.52
N ALA A 355 7.98 -3.18 -24.06
CA ALA A 355 7.03 -3.26 -25.15
C ALA A 355 5.66 -2.68 -24.75
N TRP A 356 5.16 -3.05 -23.57
CA TRP A 356 3.89 -2.54 -23.05
C TRP A 356 3.91 -1.02 -22.84
N ALA A 357 4.99 -0.48 -22.27
CA ALA A 357 5.12 0.95 -22.01
C ALA A 357 5.20 1.76 -23.32
N GLN A 358 5.94 1.25 -24.32
CA GLN A 358 6.02 1.87 -25.64
C GLN A 358 4.67 1.86 -26.37
N ASP A 359 3.95 0.74 -26.36
CA ASP A 359 2.62 0.65 -26.98
C ASP A 359 1.62 1.54 -26.24
N THR A 360 1.69 1.61 -24.90
CA THR A 360 0.81 2.46 -24.07
C THR A 360 1.07 3.95 -24.31
N ALA A 361 2.31 4.35 -24.58
CA ALA A 361 2.66 5.73 -24.93
C ALA A 361 2.00 6.21 -26.24
N GLU A 362 1.52 5.30 -27.09
CA GLU A 362 0.77 5.62 -28.31
C GLU A 362 -0.75 5.75 -28.08
N LEU A 363 -1.25 5.41 -26.88
CA LEU A 363 -2.65 5.52 -26.50
C LEU A 363 -2.97 6.90 -25.89
N ASP A 364 -4.24 7.28 -25.91
CA ASP A 364 -4.74 8.49 -25.23
C ASP A 364 -5.06 8.19 -23.75
N VAL A 365 -4.08 7.63 -23.03
CA VAL A 365 -4.18 7.26 -21.61
C VAL A 365 -2.98 7.82 -20.84
N THR A 366 -3.18 8.11 -19.56
CA THR A 366 -2.13 8.56 -18.65
C THR A 366 -1.87 7.49 -17.61
N VAL A 367 -0.67 6.91 -17.59
CA VAL A 367 -0.27 6.03 -16.49
C VAL A 367 0.18 6.90 -15.32
N THR A 368 -0.66 7.02 -14.30
CA THR A 368 -0.41 7.94 -13.17
C THR A 368 0.69 7.41 -12.27
N ASN A 369 0.72 6.10 -12.03
CA ASN A 369 1.65 5.45 -11.13
C ASN A 369 1.91 4.00 -11.57
N TYR A 370 3.11 3.51 -11.28
CA TYR A 370 3.47 2.11 -11.39
C TYR A 370 3.99 1.55 -10.06
N VAL A 371 3.44 0.43 -9.62
CA VAL A 371 3.86 -0.31 -8.44
C VAL A 371 4.52 -1.62 -8.87
N ASN A 372 5.83 -1.73 -8.64
CA ASN A 372 6.64 -2.88 -9.01
C ASN A 372 6.75 -3.87 -7.85
N LEU A 373 6.29 -5.09 -8.09
CA LEU A 373 6.21 -6.19 -7.11
C LEU A 373 7.06 -7.36 -7.61
N ASP A 374 8.36 -7.12 -7.72
CA ASP A 374 9.33 -8.09 -8.22
C ASP A 374 9.75 -9.07 -7.10
N MET A 375 11.03 -9.16 -6.78
CA MET A 375 11.56 -9.98 -5.70
C MET A 375 11.14 -9.49 -4.31
N MET A 376 10.63 -10.40 -3.47
CA MET A 376 10.29 -10.11 -2.07
C MET A 376 10.27 -11.37 -1.20
N GLY A 377 10.04 -11.18 0.10
CA GLY A 377 9.85 -12.28 1.06
C GLY A 377 11.07 -12.56 1.94
N ILE A 378 12.28 -12.37 1.43
CA ILE A 378 13.52 -12.78 2.13
C ILE A 378 14.25 -11.66 2.89
N ASN A 379 13.77 -10.42 2.76
CA ASN A 379 14.43 -9.26 3.37
C ASN A 379 14.09 -9.14 4.87
N TRP A 380 12.81 -9.31 5.20
CA TRP A 380 12.24 -8.98 6.50
C TRP A 380 11.11 -9.95 6.85
N PRO A 381 10.96 -10.41 8.10
CA PRO A 381 11.85 -10.16 9.23
C PRO A 381 13.16 -10.93 9.07
N GLY A 382 14.29 -10.27 9.29
CA GLY A 382 15.60 -10.86 9.04
C GLY A 382 16.73 -9.85 9.13
N ASP A 383 17.87 -10.27 8.59
CA ASP A 383 19.15 -9.54 8.68
C ASP A 383 19.37 -8.53 7.54
N TRP A 384 18.45 -8.51 6.57
CA TRP A 384 18.47 -7.61 5.43
C TRP A 384 17.49 -6.45 5.62
N VAL A 385 17.67 -5.41 4.81
CA VAL A 385 16.75 -4.28 4.78
C VAL A 385 15.57 -4.61 3.86
N LEU A 386 14.34 -4.46 4.35
CA LEU A 386 13.18 -4.33 3.46
C LEU A 386 13.20 -2.92 2.86
N SER A 387 13.54 -2.85 1.59
CA SER A 387 13.70 -1.62 0.86
C SER A 387 12.44 -1.28 0.09
N CYS A 388 11.88 -0.10 0.34
CA CYS A 388 10.86 0.53 -0.49
C CYS A 388 11.54 1.61 -1.34
N TYR A 389 11.67 1.35 -2.64
CA TYR A 389 12.31 2.28 -3.56
C TYR A 389 11.29 3.09 -4.35
N ILE A 390 11.65 4.32 -4.66
CA ILE A 390 10.85 5.28 -5.42
C ILE A 390 11.70 5.84 -6.56
N GLY A 391 11.08 6.16 -7.69
CA GLY A 391 11.75 6.86 -8.80
C GLY A 391 10.76 7.56 -9.72
N PRO A 392 11.24 8.34 -10.70
CA PRO A 392 12.66 8.56 -11.03
C PRO A 392 13.37 9.52 -10.06
N GLU A 393 14.70 9.37 -9.94
CA GLU A 393 15.61 10.26 -9.20
C GLU A 393 16.58 10.96 -10.18
N VAL A 394 16.77 12.27 -10.04
CA VAL A 394 17.68 13.08 -10.87
C VAL A 394 18.69 13.88 -10.06
N THR A 395 18.50 14.04 -8.75
CA THR A 395 19.47 14.70 -7.86
C THR A 395 19.94 13.83 -6.67
N PRO A 396 20.62 12.69 -6.91
CA PRO A 396 20.97 11.75 -5.85
C PRO A 396 21.74 12.35 -4.68
N GLY A 397 21.17 12.19 -3.48
CA GLY A 397 21.76 12.64 -2.21
C GLY A 397 21.69 14.15 -1.96
N GLU A 398 20.99 14.93 -2.79
CA GLU A 398 20.79 16.37 -2.57
C GLU A 398 19.43 16.69 -1.93
N VAL A 399 18.33 16.27 -2.57
CA VAL A 399 16.95 16.41 -2.11
C VAL A 399 16.16 15.16 -2.44
N ILE A 400 14.99 14.98 -1.81
CA ILE A 400 14.04 13.95 -2.23
C ILE A 400 13.22 14.51 -3.40
N ASP A 401 13.46 14.02 -4.61
CA ASP A 401 12.84 14.50 -5.86
C ASP A 401 11.31 14.23 -5.85
N GLN A 402 10.91 13.04 -5.42
CA GLN A 402 9.54 12.52 -5.34
C GLN A 402 8.98 12.59 -3.91
N ALA A 403 9.11 13.76 -3.28
CA ALA A 403 8.80 13.96 -1.85
C ALA A 403 7.37 13.54 -1.45
N GLU A 404 6.38 13.72 -2.33
CA GLU A 404 5.00 13.31 -2.05
C GLU A 404 4.85 11.78 -1.98
N MET A 405 5.47 11.05 -2.92
CA MET A 405 5.43 9.59 -2.93
C MET A 405 6.23 9.00 -1.77
N TYR A 406 7.37 9.61 -1.42
CA TYR A 406 8.13 9.26 -0.22
C TYR A 406 7.27 9.43 1.04
N GLY A 407 6.58 10.57 1.15
CA GLY A 407 5.66 10.84 2.25
C GLY A 407 4.51 9.84 2.33
N LEU A 408 3.95 9.40 1.20
CA LEU A 408 2.92 8.35 1.17
C LEU A 408 3.48 7.00 1.67
N ALA A 409 4.66 6.60 1.17
CA ALA A 409 5.33 5.38 1.60
C ALA A 409 5.54 5.37 3.11
N GLU A 410 6.08 6.46 3.64
CA GLU A 410 6.34 6.63 5.06
C GLU A 410 5.04 6.66 5.88
N TRP A 411 4.02 7.39 5.42
CA TRP A 411 2.72 7.49 6.09
C TRP A 411 2.03 6.13 6.25
N ILE A 412 2.10 5.26 5.24
CA ILE A 412 1.57 3.89 5.31
C ILE A 412 2.46 3.02 6.20
N GLY A 413 3.78 3.01 5.96
CA GLY A 413 4.72 2.14 6.66
C GLY A 413 4.75 2.39 8.16
N ALA A 414 5.01 3.62 8.60
CA ALA A 414 5.06 3.96 10.02
C ALA A 414 3.67 3.93 10.66
N GLY A 415 2.69 4.47 9.93
CA GLY A 415 1.34 4.70 10.39
C GLY A 415 0.45 3.49 10.45
N GLU A 416 0.16 2.97 9.27
CA GLU A 416 -0.81 1.91 9.07
C GLU A 416 -0.19 0.55 9.32
N LEU A 417 1.10 0.35 9.07
CA LEU A 417 1.77 -0.94 9.31
C LEU A 417 2.54 -1.02 10.63
N GLY A 418 2.68 0.11 11.33
CA GLY A 418 3.39 0.18 12.61
C GLY A 418 4.89 -0.05 12.51
N LEU A 419 5.50 0.21 11.34
CA LEU A 419 6.92 -0.03 11.07
C LEU A 419 7.81 1.17 11.42
N GLU A 420 7.33 2.11 12.24
CA GLU A 420 8.03 3.37 12.54
C GLU A 420 9.45 3.12 13.06
N SER A 421 9.64 2.15 13.95
CA SER A 421 10.96 1.86 14.53
C SER A 421 11.91 1.24 13.51
N GLN A 422 11.38 0.44 12.58
CA GLN A 422 12.11 -0.20 11.49
C GLN A 422 12.56 0.85 10.48
N ILE A 423 11.68 1.81 10.17
CA ILE A 423 11.95 2.96 9.28
C ILE A 423 12.99 3.89 9.91
N GLU A 424 12.88 4.21 11.20
CA GLU A 424 13.88 5.00 11.93
C GLU A 424 15.27 4.35 11.88
N ARG A 425 15.35 3.01 11.98
CA ARG A 425 16.61 2.27 11.81
C ARG A 425 17.16 2.40 10.40
N GLY A 426 16.32 2.31 9.37
CA GLY A 426 16.75 2.46 7.97
C GLY A 426 17.25 3.87 7.67
N TRP A 427 16.57 4.88 8.20
CA TRP A 427 17.02 6.28 8.09
C TRP A 427 18.38 6.49 8.77
N ALA A 428 18.57 5.95 9.97
CA ALA A 428 19.86 6.03 10.67
C ALA A 428 20.99 5.37 9.87
N ALA A 429 20.72 4.19 9.27
CA ALA A 429 21.69 3.49 8.42
C ALA A 429 22.02 4.26 7.13
N TRP A 430 20.99 4.82 6.47
CA TRP A 430 21.18 5.65 5.27
C TRP A 430 22.03 6.90 5.55
N LEU A 431 21.81 7.57 6.69
CA LEU A 431 22.61 8.73 7.06
C LEU A 431 24.09 8.42 7.31
N GLU A 432 24.41 7.17 7.69
CA GLU A 432 25.78 6.73 7.95
C GLU A 432 26.49 6.31 6.64
N ASP A 433 25.86 5.46 5.83
CA ASP A 433 26.51 4.76 4.71
C ASP A 433 25.84 4.96 3.34
N GLY A 434 24.78 5.77 3.27
CA GLY A 434 24.00 6.00 2.05
C GLY A 434 23.36 4.71 1.50
N GLU A 435 23.24 4.62 0.18
CA GLU A 435 22.68 3.44 -0.49
C GLU A 435 23.43 2.14 -0.14
N SER A 436 24.73 2.22 0.15
CA SER A 436 25.53 1.03 0.45
C SER A 436 25.08 0.28 1.70
N ALA A 437 24.42 0.96 2.66
CA ALA A 437 23.78 0.31 3.80
C ALA A 437 22.69 -0.69 3.37
N MET A 438 21.94 -0.39 2.31
CA MET A 438 20.79 -1.21 1.89
C MET A 438 21.19 -2.60 1.38
N TRP A 439 22.48 -2.85 1.18
CA TRP A 439 23.02 -4.06 0.57
C TRP A 439 23.87 -4.90 1.54
N THR A 440 23.72 -4.73 2.86
CA THR A 440 24.46 -5.52 3.86
C THR A 440 23.55 -6.41 4.71
N ASP A 441 24.10 -7.51 5.24
CA ASP A 441 23.41 -8.57 6.01
C ASP A 441 23.55 -8.40 7.53
N SER A 442 23.62 -7.14 8.01
CA SER A 442 23.99 -6.85 9.39
C SER A 442 22.88 -6.21 10.22
N TYR A 443 21.65 -6.21 9.70
CA TYR A 443 20.54 -5.49 10.30
C TYR A 443 19.71 -6.36 11.24
N VAL A 444 18.92 -5.69 12.07
CA VAL A 444 17.83 -6.33 12.79
C VAL A 444 16.56 -5.66 12.31
N GLU A 445 15.74 -6.39 11.56
CA GLU A 445 14.40 -5.98 11.14
C GLU A 445 14.39 -4.52 10.68
N THR A 446 15.09 -4.18 9.60
CA THR A 446 15.23 -2.78 9.17
C THR A 446 14.40 -2.53 7.91
N VAL A 447 13.77 -1.36 7.83
CA VAL A 447 13.00 -0.92 6.66
C VAL A 447 13.61 0.38 6.19
N ALA A 448 13.87 0.51 4.90
CA ALA A 448 14.34 1.76 4.31
C ALA A 448 13.39 2.20 3.22
N ILE A 449 13.11 3.50 3.19
CA ILE A 449 12.42 4.17 2.10
C ILE A 449 13.46 5.09 1.48
N TYR A 450 13.67 4.98 0.17
CA TYR A 450 14.65 5.82 -0.52
C TYR A 450 14.28 5.98 -1.99
N GLU A 451 14.87 6.98 -2.62
CA GLU A 451 14.80 7.13 -4.07
C GLU A 451 15.93 6.34 -4.69
N SER A 452 15.59 5.48 -5.65
CA SER A 452 16.59 4.63 -6.28
C SER A 452 17.28 5.38 -7.42
N PRO A 453 18.61 5.55 -7.38
CA PRO A 453 19.36 6.14 -8.48
C PRO A 453 19.48 5.19 -9.67
N THR A 454 19.08 3.92 -9.49
CA THR A 454 19.14 2.90 -10.53
C THR A 454 17.78 2.23 -10.69
N ALA A 455 17.25 2.25 -11.91
CA ALA A 455 16.10 1.44 -12.27
C ALA A 455 16.59 0.09 -12.81
N ARG A 456 16.37 -1.00 -12.06
CA ARG A 456 16.95 -2.33 -12.33
C ARG A 456 15.92 -3.43 -12.56
N SER A 457 14.66 -3.06 -12.72
CA SER A 457 13.53 -3.96 -12.96
C SER A 457 12.50 -3.23 -13.83
N ASP A 458 11.33 -3.80 -14.05
CA ASP A 458 10.30 -3.34 -14.99
C ASP A 458 9.88 -1.87 -14.83
N HIS A 459 10.07 -1.28 -13.64
CA HIS A 459 9.82 0.14 -13.39
C HIS A 459 10.66 1.09 -14.26
N ASP A 460 11.84 0.65 -14.74
CA ASP A 460 12.67 1.40 -15.70
C ASP A 460 11.86 1.76 -16.96
N SER A 461 11.12 0.80 -17.51
CA SER A 461 10.31 0.97 -18.72
C SER A 461 9.25 2.07 -18.56
N PHE A 462 8.68 2.21 -17.37
CA PHE A 462 7.68 3.23 -17.06
C PHE A 462 8.31 4.62 -16.91
N GLN A 463 9.46 4.71 -16.24
CA GLN A 463 10.20 5.97 -16.11
C GLN A 463 10.72 6.44 -17.49
N GLU A 464 11.27 5.54 -18.31
CA GLU A 464 11.90 5.88 -19.59
C GLU A 464 10.86 6.27 -20.66
N HIS A 465 9.72 5.60 -20.72
CA HIS A 465 8.80 5.72 -21.86
C HIS A 465 7.48 6.42 -21.55
N LEU A 466 7.09 6.52 -20.27
CA LEU A 466 5.79 7.08 -19.87
C LEU A 466 5.90 8.29 -18.93
N ASP A 467 7.11 8.64 -18.48
CA ASP A 467 7.32 9.71 -17.49
C ASP A 467 6.52 9.45 -16.18
N THR A 468 6.34 8.17 -15.86
CA THR A 468 5.52 7.71 -14.75
C THR A 468 6.38 7.58 -13.48
N ILE A 469 5.86 8.10 -12.36
CA ILE A 469 6.43 7.86 -11.05
C ILE A 469 6.21 6.40 -10.62
N THR A 470 7.25 5.78 -10.07
CA THR A 470 7.24 4.37 -9.73
C THR A 470 7.61 4.13 -8.28
N MET A 471 7.07 3.06 -7.70
CA MET A 471 7.38 2.58 -6.36
C MET A 471 7.52 1.07 -6.40
N GLY A 472 8.36 0.48 -5.54
CA GLY A 472 8.40 -0.96 -5.39
C GLY A 472 9.13 -1.42 -4.14
N TRP A 473 9.12 -2.71 -3.89
CA TRP A 473 9.86 -3.35 -2.82
C TRP A 473 11.00 -4.16 -3.41
N ASN A 474 12.23 -3.95 -2.91
CA ASN A 474 13.41 -4.51 -3.53
C ASN A 474 13.74 -5.89 -2.98
N GLY A 475 14.29 -6.71 -3.86
CA GLY A 475 14.93 -7.96 -3.50
C GLY A 475 16.39 -7.79 -3.07
N VAL A 476 16.82 -8.69 -2.19
CA VAL A 476 18.22 -9.05 -1.99
C VAL A 476 18.76 -9.83 -3.21
N VAL A 477 19.65 -9.21 -3.99
CA VAL A 477 20.34 -9.86 -5.13
C VAL A 477 21.66 -10.48 -4.67
N ASP A 478 22.62 -9.65 -4.23
CA ASP A 478 23.96 -10.10 -3.84
C ASP A 478 24.00 -10.94 -2.55
N GLY A 479 22.92 -10.86 -1.76
CA GLY A 479 22.79 -11.53 -0.47
C GLY A 479 22.10 -12.89 -0.49
N TYR A 480 21.39 -13.22 -1.57
CA TYR A 480 20.68 -14.50 -1.70
C TYR A 480 21.52 -15.48 -2.54
N PRO A 481 22.11 -16.54 -1.95
CA PRO A 481 23.05 -17.41 -2.66
C PRO A 481 22.46 -18.15 -3.86
N CYS A 482 21.13 -18.24 -3.93
CA CYS A 482 20.40 -18.97 -4.96
C CYS A 482 19.78 -18.07 -6.03
N TYR A 483 19.98 -16.75 -5.97
CA TYR A 483 19.59 -15.84 -7.04
C TYR A 483 20.11 -16.32 -8.39
N HIS A 484 19.20 -16.52 -9.36
CA HIS A 484 19.45 -17.05 -10.70
C HIS A 484 20.14 -18.42 -10.74
N ARG A 485 19.75 -19.34 -9.86
CA ARG A 485 20.32 -20.70 -9.78
C ARG A 485 19.25 -21.76 -9.56
N GLU A 486 19.60 -23.03 -9.84
CA GLU A 486 18.70 -24.19 -9.65
C GLU A 486 18.18 -24.36 -8.21
N CYS A 487 18.90 -23.80 -7.23
CA CYS A 487 18.48 -23.80 -5.83
C CYS A 487 17.50 -22.69 -5.46
N ASP A 488 17.07 -21.83 -6.39
CA ASP A 488 16.00 -20.85 -6.16
C ASP A 488 14.63 -21.55 -6.05
N LYS A 489 14.37 -22.11 -4.87
CA LYS A 489 13.23 -22.95 -4.52
C LYS A 489 12.57 -22.42 -3.26
N LEU A 490 11.28 -22.69 -3.10
CA LEU A 490 10.55 -22.33 -1.88
C LEU A 490 11.23 -22.89 -0.63
N SER A 491 11.64 -24.16 -0.63
CA SER A 491 12.37 -24.76 0.49
C SER A 491 13.65 -24.01 0.85
N THR A 492 14.33 -23.44 -0.14
CA THR A 492 15.55 -22.67 0.09
C THR A 492 15.26 -21.29 0.62
N MET A 493 14.17 -20.63 0.18
CA MET A 493 13.67 -19.41 0.83
C MET A 493 13.31 -19.68 2.30
N GLU A 494 12.63 -20.80 2.60
CA GLU A 494 12.29 -21.19 3.97
C GLU A 494 13.55 -21.40 4.82
N GLU A 495 14.52 -22.18 4.33
CA GLU A 495 15.78 -22.38 5.04
C GLU A 495 16.51 -21.05 5.29
N TYR A 496 16.50 -20.15 4.30
CA TYR A 496 17.12 -18.84 4.39
C TYR A 496 16.45 -17.94 5.42
N MET A 497 15.13 -18.04 5.57
CA MET A 497 14.33 -17.19 6.44
C MET A 497 14.20 -17.70 7.89
N VAL A 498 14.90 -18.75 8.29
CA VAL A 498 14.87 -19.20 9.69
C VAL A 498 15.56 -18.18 10.59
N THR A 499 14.87 -17.74 11.66
CA THR A 499 15.44 -16.86 12.70
C THR A 499 15.33 -17.50 14.08
N GLU A 500 15.91 -16.88 15.12
CA GLU A 500 15.85 -17.43 16.48
C GLU A 500 14.40 -17.54 16.98
N GLY A 501 13.93 -18.78 17.12
CA GLY A 501 12.59 -19.07 17.66
C GLY A 501 11.44 -19.02 16.63
N ARG A 502 11.74 -18.83 15.34
CA ARG A 502 10.73 -18.78 14.26
C ARG A 502 11.18 -19.62 13.06
N THR A 503 10.22 -20.25 12.38
CA THR A 503 10.50 -21.01 11.14
C THR A 503 10.60 -20.09 9.93
N GLY A 504 11.20 -20.61 8.86
CA GLY A 504 11.23 -19.96 7.56
C GLY A 504 9.85 -19.64 7.01
N GLU A 505 8.95 -20.62 7.03
CA GLU A 505 7.56 -20.47 6.58
C GLU A 505 6.86 -19.33 7.33
N GLN A 506 6.96 -19.30 8.66
CA GLN A 506 6.36 -18.24 9.47
C GLN A 506 6.91 -16.85 9.12
N ASN A 507 8.21 -16.73 8.85
CA ASN A 507 8.84 -15.46 8.50
C ASN A 507 8.52 -15.02 7.07
N LEU A 508 8.50 -15.95 6.10
CA LEU A 508 8.07 -15.68 4.73
C LEU A 508 6.62 -15.18 4.69
N VAL A 509 5.71 -15.87 5.37
CA VAL A 509 4.30 -15.48 5.46
C VAL A 509 4.16 -14.07 6.05
N GLU A 510 4.88 -13.75 7.12
CA GLU A 510 4.86 -12.38 7.68
C GLU A 510 5.48 -11.34 6.72
N SER A 511 6.53 -11.70 5.99
CA SER A 511 7.15 -10.83 4.98
C SER A 511 6.17 -10.44 3.88
N PHE A 512 5.53 -11.45 3.28
CA PHE A 512 4.54 -11.26 2.24
C PHE A 512 3.36 -10.44 2.74
N ASP A 513 2.92 -10.67 3.99
CA ASP A 513 1.82 -9.91 4.58
C ASP A 513 2.11 -8.41 4.65
N VAL A 514 3.33 -8.01 5.04
CA VAL A 514 3.72 -6.61 5.08
C VAL A 514 3.67 -5.97 3.70
N VAL A 515 4.25 -6.61 2.68
CA VAL A 515 4.30 -6.05 1.33
C VAL A 515 2.91 -6.06 0.66
N ALA A 516 2.10 -7.10 0.88
CA ALA A 516 0.73 -7.18 0.39
C ALA A 516 -0.13 -6.02 0.92
N TRP A 517 -0.06 -5.77 2.23
CA TRP A 517 -0.78 -4.66 2.84
C TRP A 517 -0.24 -3.29 2.41
N TRP A 518 1.09 -3.13 2.36
CA TRP A 518 1.69 -1.85 1.96
C TRP A 518 1.31 -1.49 0.52
N SER A 519 1.47 -2.41 -0.41
CA SER A 519 1.13 -2.21 -1.83
C SER A 519 -0.37 -1.97 -2.05
N THR A 520 -1.23 -2.71 -1.35
CA THR A 520 -2.69 -2.53 -1.40
C THR A 520 -3.12 -1.18 -0.82
N MET A 521 -2.54 -0.73 0.28
CA MET A 521 -2.86 0.61 0.84
C MET A 521 -2.32 1.75 -0.03
N THR A 522 -1.14 1.58 -0.63
CA THR A 522 -0.59 2.52 -1.61
C THR A 522 -1.56 2.67 -2.77
N PHE A 523 -2.10 1.57 -3.27
CA PHE A 523 -3.12 1.60 -4.31
C PHE A 523 -4.37 2.38 -3.90
N LEU A 524 -4.94 2.08 -2.72
CA LEU A 524 -6.17 2.75 -2.28
C LEU A 524 -5.96 4.27 -2.15
N ALA A 525 -4.80 4.69 -1.68
CA ALA A 525 -4.43 6.09 -1.61
C ALA A 525 -4.29 6.73 -3.01
N LEU A 526 -3.61 6.05 -3.94
CA LEU A 526 -3.37 6.56 -5.30
C LEU A 526 -4.63 6.53 -6.19
N ASP A 527 -5.55 5.59 -5.98
CA ASP A 527 -6.86 5.62 -6.65
C ASP A 527 -7.65 6.86 -6.22
N GLU A 528 -7.60 7.29 -4.96
CA GLU A 528 -8.24 8.54 -4.54
C GLU A 528 -7.47 9.78 -5.03
N GLN A 529 -6.17 9.83 -4.76
CA GLN A 529 -5.30 10.96 -5.08
C GLN A 529 -4.00 10.47 -5.72
N PRO A 530 -3.89 10.50 -7.05
CA PRO A 530 -2.67 10.07 -7.71
C PRO A 530 -1.57 11.08 -7.41
N ILE A 531 -0.37 10.56 -7.19
CA ILE A 531 0.85 11.36 -7.11
C ILE A 531 1.48 11.26 -8.50
N LEU A 532 1.77 12.37 -9.15
CA LEU A 532 2.41 12.35 -10.48
C LEU A 532 3.91 12.57 -10.34
N ASN A 533 4.66 12.25 -11.39
CA ASN A 533 6.08 12.55 -11.44
C ASN A 533 6.32 14.06 -11.21
N ALA A 534 7.20 14.38 -10.26
CA ALA A 534 7.47 15.75 -9.84
C ALA A 534 8.54 16.48 -10.70
N LEU A 535 9.16 15.80 -11.66
CA LEU A 535 10.33 16.27 -12.41
C LEU A 535 10.04 17.08 -13.68
#